data_AF-A0A2N2GFR1-F1
#
_entry.id   AF-A0A2N2GFR1-F1
#
_cell.length_a   1.000
_cell.length_b   1.000
_cell.length_c   1.000
_cell.angle_alpha   90.00
_cell.angle_beta   90.00
_cell.angle_gamma   90.00
#
_symmetry.space_group_name_H-M   'P 1'
#
loop_
_entity.id
_entity.type
_entity.pdbx_description
1 polymer ?
#
loop_
_entity_poly.entity_id
_entity_poly.type
_entity_poly.pdbx_seq_one_letter_code
_entity_poly.pdbx_strand_id
1 'polypeptide(L)'
;MIIEKSILETKMKKAYATMPLPSKHTKTPNLKWPRDIEVIEESGKITLRINENAIQSNMQCNVSAFEGWLLVLKEFVYKGYKFSVEFPKINKTNKTNKTTWQHYQRFLFRLSFFDSLYGKGSHEPWFELSDPIKERLNSDCLYTKYRNEGRLQSNIGKNGRGKGKDNPTKNLSELSETEIEWRLCKGGADKDCLVSSFNTGDIYRQFPACVFHDAVLDDNALFPGKKACVDLVADSGDEKSFWIFELKKKGNTPLGILSELLFYTAIVRDMIAGHVRTQKPSDKDCYDSTNLVKNKERINACFLAPDFHPLLIEPIINRLNVAFAQLKKRDNLCSVVFHKAILDIDKKGKLFVSSSFTQ
;
A
#
# COMPACT_ATOMS: atom_id res chain seq x y z
N MET A 1 -20.85 17.51 -13.95
CA MET A 1 -20.46 18.77 -13.27
C MET A 1 -19.09 18.58 -12.62
N ILE A 2 -18.11 19.45 -12.91
CA ILE A 2 -16.82 19.42 -12.20
C ILE A 2 -17.05 19.99 -10.79
N ILE A 3 -16.63 19.27 -9.76
CA ILE A 3 -16.77 19.69 -8.37
C ILE A 3 -15.54 20.51 -7.97
N GLU A 4 -15.77 21.74 -7.48
CA GLU A 4 -14.69 22.57 -6.99
C GLU A 4 -13.98 21.95 -5.77
N LYS A 5 -12.66 22.12 -5.69
CA LYS A 5 -11.83 21.57 -4.61
C LYS A 5 -12.29 22.03 -3.23
N SER A 6 -12.64 23.30 -3.09
CA SER A 6 -13.15 23.90 -1.85
C SER A 6 -14.44 23.23 -1.37
N ILE A 7 -15.35 22.93 -2.29
CA ILE A 7 -16.61 22.21 -2.01
C ILE A 7 -16.30 20.80 -1.54
N LEU A 8 -15.38 20.10 -2.22
CA LEU A 8 -15.00 18.74 -1.87
C LEU A 8 -14.34 18.64 -0.50
N GLU A 9 -13.39 19.53 -0.20
CA GLU A 9 -12.77 19.64 1.11
C GLU A 9 -13.80 19.94 2.21
N THR A 10 -14.78 20.79 1.92
CA THR A 10 -15.88 21.09 2.84
C THR A 10 -16.74 19.85 3.08
N LYS A 11 -17.11 19.11 2.03
CA LYS A 11 -17.87 17.86 2.17
C LYS A 11 -17.10 16.82 3.00
N MET A 12 -15.80 16.65 2.75
CA MET A 12 -14.96 15.73 3.52
C MET A 12 -14.86 16.14 4.99
N LYS A 13 -14.67 17.44 5.29
CA LYS A 13 -14.64 17.94 6.67
C LYS A 13 -15.97 17.73 7.39
N LYS A 14 -17.10 17.98 6.71
CA LYS A 14 -18.45 17.70 7.25
C LYS A 14 -18.64 16.21 7.53
N ALA A 15 -18.27 15.34 6.59
CA ALA A 15 -18.36 13.90 6.77
C ALA A 15 -17.44 13.38 7.88
N TYR A 16 -16.25 13.97 8.05
CA TYR A 16 -15.35 13.66 9.16
C TYR A 16 -15.93 14.05 10.52
N ALA A 17 -16.57 15.22 10.61
CA ALA A 17 -17.15 15.73 11.86
C ALA A 17 -18.31 14.88 12.39
N THR A 18 -18.98 14.09 11.54
CA THR A 18 -20.07 13.19 11.96
C THR A 18 -19.59 11.81 12.36
N MET A 19 -18.29 11.53 12.27
CA MET A 19 -17.75 10.22 12.63
C MET A 19 -17.68 10.05 14.16
N PRO A 20 -17.93 8.83 14.67
CA PRO A 20 -17.59 8.50 16.05
C PRO A 20 -16.06 8.46 16.17
N LEU A 21 -15.46 9.62 16.47
CA LEU A 21 -14.03 9.74 16.65
C LEU A 21 -13.66 9.38 18.10
N PRO A 22 -12.52 8.72 18.34
CA PRO A 22 -11.94 8.63 19.67
C PRO A 22 -11.81 10.03 20.29
N SER A 23 -12.07 10.14 21.60
CA SER A 23 -12.11 11.41 22.36
C SER A 23 -10.88 12.32 22.25
N LYS A 24 -9.78 11.85 21.66
CA LYS A 24 -8.54 12.60 21.42
C LYS A 24 -8.55 13.51 20.17
N HIS A 25 -9.55 13.44 19.29
CA HIS A 25 -9.64 14.31 18.11
C HIS A 25 -10.51 15.55 18.36
N THR A 26 -9.97 16.55 19.07
CA THR A 26 -10.71 17.78 19.40
C THR A 26 -10.58 18.89 18.35
N LYS A 27 -9.69 18.75 17.35
CA LYS A 27 -9.48 19.74 16.28
C LYS A 27 -9.87 19.18 14.91
N THR A 28 -10.62 19.97 14.15
CA THR A 28 -10.94 19.65 12.75
C THR A 28 -9.64 19.54 11.94
N PRO A 29 -9.40 18.42 11.24
CA PRO A 29 -8.17 18.25 10.49
C PRO A 29 -8.10 19.17 9.28
N ASN A 30 -6.88 19.58 8.92
CA ASN A 30 -6.62 20.31 7.68
C ASN A 30 -6.61 19.35 6.48
N LEU A 31 -7.79 18.93 6.06
CA LEU A 31 -7.97 18.08 4.89
C LEU A 31 -7.81 18.90 3.61
N LYS A 32 -6.84 18.51 2.77
CA LYS A 32 -6.56 19.12 1.48
C LYS A 32 -6.75 18.12 0.36
N TRP A 33 -7.50 18.51 -0.66
CA TRP A 33 -7.68 17.71 -1.86
C TRP A 33 -6.44 17.84 -2.77
N PRO A 34 -5.94 16.75 -3.38
CA PRO A 34 -4.82 16.79 -4.28
C PRO A 34 -5.08 17.69 -5.50
N ARG A 35 -4.07 18.46 -5.90
CA ARG A 35 -4.22 19.44 -6.99
C ARG A 35 -4.42 18.80 -8.37
N ASP A 36 -3.86 17.60 -8.57
CA ASP A 36 -3.72 16.91 -9.86
C ASP A 36 -4.79 15.83 -10.09
N ILE A 37 -5.86 15.85 -9.28
CA ILE A 37 -7.04 14.99 -9.41
C ILE A 37 -8.28 15.88 -9.39
N GLU A 38 -9.09 15.80 -10.43
CA GLU A 38 -10.40 16.46 -10.50
C GLU A 38 -11.52 15.45 -10.18
N VAL A 39 -12.62 15.94 -9.63
CA VAL A 39 -13.81 15.13 -9.35
C VAL A 39 -14.95 15.63 -10.24
N ILE A 40 -15.52 14.72 -11.02
CA ILE A 40 -16.64 15.00 -11.90
C ILE A 40 -17.83 14.19 -11.40
N GLU A 41 -18.93 14.86 -11.11
CA GLU A 41 -20.18 14.24 -10.69
C GLU A 41 -21.21 14.33 -11.82
N GLU A 42 -21.75 13.19 -12.23
CA GLU A 42 -22.80 13.09 -13.25
C GLU A 42 -23.73 11.93 -12.93
N SER A 43 -25.03 12.20 -12.76
CA SER A 43 -26.09 11.18 -12.67
C SER A 43 -25.80 10.01 -11.72
N GLY A 44 -25.34 10.28 -10.48
CA GLY A 44 -25.02 9.23 -9.50
C GLY A 44 -23.67 8.52 -9.73
N LYS A 45 -22.83 9.07 -10.59
CA LYS A 45 -21.47 8.60 -10.88
C LYS A 45 -20.42 9.66 -10.55
N ILE A 46 -19.32 9.21 -9.96
CA ILE A 46 -18.12 10.02 -9.71
C ILE A 46 -16.99 9.54 -10.61
N THR A 47 -16.43 10.44 -11.42
CA THR A 47 -15.20 10.19 -12.19
C THR A 47 -14.06 10.98 -11.58
N LEU A 48 -12.97 10.29 -11.22
CA LEU A 48 -11.70 10.95 -10.93
C LEU A 48 -10.93 11.15 -12.22
N ARG A 49 -10.76 12.40 -12.65
CA ARG A 49 -9.85 12.72 -13.76
C ARG A 49 -8.46 12.98 -13.17
N ILE A 50 -7.52 12.09 -13.48
CA ILE A 50 -6.17 12.06 -12.92
C ILE A 50 -5.19 12.58 -13.97
N ASN A 51 -4.47 13.64 -13.64
CA ASN A 51 -3.55 14.29 -14.58
C ASN A 51 -2.26 13.48 -14.78
N GLU A 52 -1.53 13.79 -15.86
CA GLU A 52 -0.25 13.14 -16.20
C GLU A 52 0.76 13.15 -15.04
N ASN A 53 0.90 14.29 -14.37
CA ASN A 53 1.80 14.43 -13.22
C ASN A 53 1.47 13.43 -12.10
N ALA A 54 0.18 13.19 -11.83
CA ALA A 54 -0.27 12.28 -10.78
C ALA A 54 0.02 10.82 -11.13
N ILE A 55 -0.21 10.40 -12.38
CA ILE A 55 0.06 9.02 -12.83
C ILE A 55 1.55 8.71 -13.00
N GLN A 56 2.41 9.73 -13.08
CA GLN A 56 3.87 9.62 -13.19
C GLN A 56 4.64 9.91 -11.89
N SER A 57 3.93 10.08 -10.76
CA SER A 57 4.52 10.45 -9.46
C SER A 57 4.56 9.30 -8.44
N ASN A 58 5.21 9.54 -7.29
CA ASN A 58 5.29 8.53 -6.23
C ASN A 58 3.92 8.29 -5.57
N MET A 59 3.51 7.02 -5.45
CA MET A 59 2.20 6.60 -4.92
C MET A 59 1.98 6.99 -3.45
N GLN A 60 3.07 7.20 -2.71
CA GLN A 60 3.04 7.66 -1.32
C GLN A 60 2.51 9.10 -1.20
N CYS A 61 2.63 9.89 -2.27
CA CYS A 61 2.14 11.26 -2.28
C CYS A 61 0.63 11.29 -2.48
N ASN A 62 -0.05 12.19 -1.77
CA ASN A 62 -1.51 12.38 -1.91
C ASN A 62 -1.94 12.64 -3.37
N VAL A 63 -1.10 13.25 -4.22
CA VAL A 63 -1.41 13.49 -5.63
C VAL A 63 -1.53 12.22 -6.47
N SER A 64 -0.96 11.10 -6.02
CA SER A 64 -0.95 9.82 -6.75
C SER A 64 -1.69 8.70 -6.01
N ALA A 65 -2.29 8.98 -4.86
CA ALA A 65 -2.94 8.01 -3.98
C ALA A 65 -4.42 7.77 -4.35
N PHE A 66 -4.70 7.47 -5.62
CA PHE A 66 -6.07 7.46 -6.15
C PHE A 66 -6.97 6.42 -5.45
N GLU A 67 -6.44 5.26 -5.03
CA GLU A 67 -7.19 4.22 -4.32
C GLU A 67 -7.69 4.77 -2.98
N GLY A 68 -6.82 5.46 -2.23
CA GLY A 68 -7.19 6.09 -0.97
C GLY A 68 -8.29 7.12 -1.16
N TRP A 69 -8.18 7.97 -2.18
CA TRP A 69 -9.20 8.98 -2.47
C TRP A 69 -10.52 8.39 -2.95
N LEU A 70 -10.51 7.38 -3.82
CA LEU A 70 -11.73 6.68 -4.24
C LEU A 70 -12.45 6.06 -3.03
N LEU A 71 -11.72 5.38 -2.14
CA LEU A 71 -12.30 4.76 -0.95
C LEU A 71 -12.88 5.82 0.00
N VAL A 72 -12.17 6.94 0.21
CA VAL A 72 -12.68 8.07 1.00
C VAL A 72 -13.98 8.62 0.42
N LEU A 73 -14.02 8.90 -0.88
CA LEU A 73 -15.22 9.44 -1.51
C LEU A 73 -16.38 8.45 -1.45
N LYS A 74 -16.12 7.17 -1.73
CA LYS A 74 -17.11 6.08 -1.70
C LYS A 74 -17.72 5.89 -0.31
N GLU A 75 -16.89 5.96 0.74
CA GLU A 75 -17.35 5.73 2.11
C GLU A 75 -18.02 6.93 2.75
N PHE A 76 -17.57 8.15 2.42
CA PHE A 76 -17.91 9.30 3.24
C PHE A 76 -18.68 10.38 2.51
N VAL A 77 -18.43 10.56 1.22
CA VAL A 77 -18.95 11.72 0.49
C VAL A 77 -20.09 11.33 -0.44
N TYR A 78 -19.96 10.20 -1.12
CA TYR A 78 -20.81 9.78 -2.22
C TYR A 78 -21.24 8.31 -2.04
N LYS A 79 -21.88 8.03 -0.90
CA LYS A 79 -22.44 6.71 -0.62
C LYS A 79 -23.49 6.34 -1.67
N GLY A 80 -23.43 5.12 -2.18
CA GLY A 80 -24.33 4.61 -3.22
C GLY A 80 -23.94 4.96 -4.65
N TYR A 81 -22.96 5.85 -4.87
CA TYR A 81 -22.53 6.21 -6.22
C TYR A 81 -21.66 5.12 -6.85
N LYS A 82 -21.65 5.10 -8.19
CA LYS A 82 -20.63 4.40 -8.98
C LYS A 82 -19.40 5.28 -9.17
N PHE A 83 -18.24 4.65 -9.37
CA PHE A 83 -16.97 5.34 -9.49
C PHE A 83 -16.21 4.91 -10.74
N SER A 84 -15.50 5.84 -11.36
CA SER A 84 -14.58 5.56 -12.47
C SER A 84 -13.35 6.46 -12.40
N VAL A 85 -12.35 6.17 -13.23
CA VAL A 85 -11.21 7.06 -13.44
C VAL A 85 -11.05 7.39 -14.92
N GLU A 86 -10.51 8.58 -15.19
CA GLU A 86 -10.03 9.03 -16.50
C GLU A 86 -8.59 9.51 -16.35
N PHE A 87 -7.73 9.20 -17.32
CA PHE A 87 -6.34 9.65 -17.32
C PHE A 87 -5.75 9.64 -18.74
N PRO A 88 -4.78 10.54 -19.03
CA PRO A 88 -4.16 10.60 -20.35
C PRO A 88 -3.35 9.35 -20.65
N LYS A 89 -3.27 8.95 -21.93
CA LYS A 89 -2.36 7.90 -22.37
C LYS A 89 -0.94 8.45 -22.44
N ILE A 90 0.00 7.77 -21.82
CA ILE A 90 1.43 8.09 -21.97
C ILE A 90 2.03 7.13 -22.99
N ASN A 91 2.59 7.68 -24.07
CA ASN A 91 3.29 6.90 -25.08
C ASN A 91 4.79 6.85 -24.74
N LYS A 92 5.37 5.65 -24.70
CA LYS A 92 6.82 5.48 -24.53
C LYS A 92 7.52 5.92 -25.81
N THR A 93 8.43 6.88 -25.70
CA THR A 93 9.28 7.36 -26.79
C THR A 93 10.74 7.29 -26.37
N ASN A 94 11.66 7.50 -27.31
CA ASN A 94 13.10 7.57 -27.01
C ASN A 94 13.47 8.72 -26.06
N LYS A 95 12.58 9.71 -25.86
CA LYS A 95 12.77 10.85 -24.96
C LYS A 95 12.10 10.67 -23.59
N THR A 96 11.34 9.59 -23.39
CA THR A 96 10.59 9.37 -22.15
C THR A 96 11.55 9.09 -20.99
N ASN A 97 11.44 9.86 -19.91
CA ASN A 97 12.20 9.61 -18.70
C ASN A 97 11.83 8.23 -18.13
N LYS A 98 12.85 7.40 -17.86
CA LYS A 98 12.67 6.02 -17.39
C LYS A 98 11.87 5.94 -16.09
N THR A 99 12.15 6.82 -15.13
CA THR A 99 11.49 6.82 -13.82
C THR A 99 10.01 7.22 -13.94
N THR A 100 9.69 8.26 -14.71
CA THR A 100 8.27 8.66 -14.92
C THR A 100 7.49 7.58 -15.66
N TRP A 101 8.11 6.90 -16.63
CA TRP A 101 7.54 5.72 -17.29
C TRP A 101 7.26 4.57 -16.31
N GLN A 102 8.21 4.29 -15.42
CA GLN A 102 8.03 3.27 -14.39
C GLN A 102 6.92 3.63 -13.39
N HIS A 103 6.78 4.91 -13.03
CA HIS A 103 5.66 5.37 -12.22
C HIS A 103 4.32 5.15 -12.93
N TYR A 104 4.25 5.46 -14.23
CA TYR A 104 3.07 5.19 -15.05
C TYR A 104 2.73 3.69 -15.11
N GLN A 105 3.73 2.83 -15.33
CA GLN A 105 3.54 1.37 -15.27
C GLN A 105 3.03 0.89 -13.91
N ARG A 106 3.55 1.46 -12.82
CA ARG A 106 3.06 1.20 -11.45
C ARG A 106 1.61 1.66 -11.27
N PHE A 107 1.22 2.79 -11.85
CA PHE A 107 -0.17 3.25 -11.87
C PHE A 107 -1.09 2.29 -12.63
N LEU A 108 -0.70 1.82 -13.83
CA LEU A 108 -1.50 0.85 -14.60
C LEU A 108 -1.70 -0.46 -13.83
N PHE A 109 -0.64 -0.99 -13.23
CA PHE A 109 -0.73 -2.18 -12.38
C PHE A 109 -1.71 -1.98 -11.22
N ARG A 110 -1.56 -0.87 -10.48
CA ARG A 110 -2.43 -0.52 -9.36
C ARG A 110 -3.89 -0.39 -9.78
N LEU A 111 -4.15 0.25 -10.92
CA LEU A 111 -5.50 0.41 -11.46
C LEU A 111 -6.12 -0.93 -11.87
N SER A 112 -5.35 -1.80 -12.52
CA SER A 112 -5.79 -3.15 -12.89
C SER A 112 -6.12 -4.00 -11.66
N PHE A 113 -5.29 -3.91 -10.61
CA PHE A 113 -5.56 -4.60 -9.35
C PHE A 113 -6.78 -4.01 -8.63
N PHE A 114 -6.97 -2.69 -8.65
CA PHE A 114 -8.15 -2.05 -8.07
C PHE A 114 -9.45 -2.45 -8.78
N ASP A 115 -9.44 -2.55 -10.12
CA ASP A 115 -10.57 -3.09 -10.90
C ASP A 115 -10.86 -4.55 -10.54
N SER A 116 -9.82 -5.33 -10.25
CA SER A 116 -9.97 -6.70 -9.77
C SER A 116 -10.61 -6.79 -8.38
N LEU A 117 -10.47 -5.77 -7.53
CA LEU A 117 -11.05 -5.74 -6.18
C LEU A 117 -12.48 -5.19 -6.16
N TYR A 118 -12.76 -4.16 -6.96
CA TYR A 118 -13.97 -3.34 -6.83
C TYR A 118 -14.78 -3.14 -8.11
N GLY A 119 -14.19 -3.50 -9.25
CA GLY A 119 -14.85 -3.46 -10.55
C GLY A 119 -15.24 -4.84 -11.03
N LYS A 120 -14.87 -5.21 -12.26
CA LYS A 120 -15.33 -6.46 -12.90
C LYS A 120 -15.06 -7.71 -12.07
N GLY A 121 -14.05 -7.66 -11.20
CA GLY A 121 -13.69 -8.77 -10.34
C GLY A 121 -14.55 -8.95 -9.07
N SER A 122 -15.40 -8.00 -8.71
CA SER A 122 -16.20 -8.02 -7.47
C SER A 122 -17.60 -8.59 -7.69
N HIS A 123 -18.18 -9.18 -6.64
CA HIS A 123 -19.59 -9.60 -6.62
C HIS A 123 -20.56 -8.41 -6.64
N GLU A 124 -20.16 -7.27 -6.06
CA GLU A 124 -20.93 -6.04 -6.01
C GLU A 124 -20.11 -4.88 -6.58
N PRO A 125 -19.90 -4.86 -7.92
CA PRO A 125 -19.04 -3.88 -8.55
C PRO A 125 -19.59 -2.47 -8.33
N TRP A 126 -18.76 -1.57 -7.82
CA TRP A 126 -19.06 -0.14 -7.70
C TRP A 126 -18.05 0.72 -8.45
N PHE A 127 -16.94 0.12 -8.88
CA PHE A 127 -15.93 0.75 -9.70
C PHE A 127 -16.05 0.28 -11.15
N GLU A 128 -15.88 1.19 -12.10
CA GLU A 128 -16.10 0.93 -13.51
C GLU A 128 -15.00 1.58 -14.34
N LEU A 129 -14.44 0.81 -15.26
CA LEU A 129 -13.54 1.31 -16.29
C LEU A 129 -14.26 1.39 -17.63
N SER A 130 -14.00 2.45 -18.40
CA SER A 130 -14.41 2.50 -19.79
C SER A 130 -13.62 1.48 -20.62
N ASP A 131 -14.19 1.02 -21.73
CA ASP A 131 -13.54 0.02 -22.57
C ASP A 131 -12.17 0.48 -23.12
N PRO A 132 -11.97 1.74 -23.53
CA PRO A 132 -10.64 2.23 -23.89
C PRO A 132 -9.60 2.12 -22.78
N ILE A 133 -10.02 2.24 -21.51
CA ILE A 133 -9.11 2.05 -20.37
C ILE A 133 -8.83 0.57 -20.13
N LYS A 134 -9.84 -0.31 -20.22
CA LYS A 134 -9.64 -1.76 -20.09
C LYS A 134 -8.69 -2.29 -21.17
N GLU A 135 -8.90 -1.89 -22.43
CA GLU A 135 -8.01 -2.22 -23.54
C GLU A 135 -6.58 -1.76 -23.26
N ARG A 136 -6.42 -0.51 -22.79
CA ARG A 136 -5.12 0.03 -22.39
C ARG A 136 -4.45 -0.77 -21.28
N LEU A 137 -5.19 -1.20 -20.25
CA LEU A 137 -4.63 -2.03 -19.18
C LEU A 137 -4.16 -3.38 -19.71
N ASN A 138 -4.90 -3.98 -20.64
CA ASN A 138 -4.53 -5.25 -21.26
C ASN A 138 -3.31 -5.14 -22.19
N SER A 139 -3.20 -4.04 -22.95
CA SER A 139 -2.13 -3.85 -23.93
C SER A 139 -0.85 -3.23 -23.34
N ASP A 140 -0.98 -2.27 -22.42
CA ASP A 140 0.11 -1.38 -22.03
C ASP A 140 0.69 -1.69 -20.63
N CYS A 141 0.00 -2.49 -19.80
CA CYS A 141 0.49 -2.88 -18.48
C CYS A 141 1.51 -4.03 -18.60
N LEU A 142 2.79 -3.68 -18.50
CA LEU A 142 3.89 -4.64 -18.62
C LEU A 142 3.85 -5.72 -17.53
N TYR A 143 3.42 -5.37 -16.32
CA TYR A 143 3.28 -6.36 -15.24
C TYR A 143 2.30 -7.47 -15.63
N THR A 144 1.09 -7.10 -16.07
CA THR A 144 0.06 -8.06 -16.48
C THR A 144 0.54 -8.95 -17.63
N LYS A 145 1.19 -8.35 -18.63
CA LYS A 145 1.79 -9.08 -19.75
C LYS A 145 2.79 -10.13 -19.27
N TYR A 146 3.82 -9.72 -18.54
CA TYR A 146 4.91 -10.61 -18.15
C TYR A 146 4.51 -11.60 -17.04
N ARG A 147 3.49 -11.27 -16.24
CA ARG A 147 2.87 -12.21 -15.30
C ARG A 147 2.28 -13.42 -16.04
N ASN A 148 1.53 -13.17 -17.11
CA ASN A 148 0.90 -14.22 -17.92
C ASN A 148 1.94 -15.05 -18.70
N GLU A 149 3.08 -14.46 -19.03
CA GLU A 149 4.22 -15.15 -19.66
C GLU A 149 5.09 -15.93 -18.64
N GLY A 150 4.86 -15.79 -17.32
CA GLY A 150 5.69 -16.44 -16.29
C GLY A 150 7.10 -15.85 -16.15
N ARG A 151 7.29 -14.59 -16.54
CA ARG A 151 8.60 -13.94 -16.70
C ARG A 151 8.94 -12.93 -15.61
N LEU A 152 8.13 -12.85 -14.56
CA LEU A 152 8.39 -11.92 -13.46
C LEU A 152 9.40 -12.49 -12.47
N GLN A 153 10.29 -11.61 -11.99
CA GLN A 153 11.24 -11.90 -10.94
C GLN A 153 11.37 -10.71 -9.99
N SER A 154 11.60 -10.98 -8.71
CA SER A 154 11.87 -9.96 -7.69
C SER A 154 13.37 -9.73 -7.47
N ASN A 155 13.72 -8.55 -6.94
CA ASN A 155 15.06 -8.28 -6.44
C ASN A 155 15.41 -9.15 -5.21
N ILE A 156 16.68 -9.10 -4.80
CA ILE A 156 17.19 -9.78 -3.60
C ILE A 156 17.39 -8.82 -2.43
N GLY A 157 17.20 -9.32 -1.21
CA GLY A 157 17.61 -8.63 0.01
C GLY A 157 19.14 -8.45 0.07
N LYS A 158 19.58 -7.23 0.39
CA LYS A 158 21.02 -6.85 0.49
C LYS A 158 21.42 -6.17 1.80
N ASN A 159 20.45 -5.63 2.56
CA ASN A 159 20.66 -4.82 3.76
C ASN A 159 19.99 -5.48 4.96
N GLY A 160 20.56 -6.59 5.43
CA GLY A 160 20.00 -7.37 6.53
C GLY A 160 19.98 -6.60 7.86
N ARG A 161 19.21 -7.11 8.82
CA ARG A 161 19.07 -6.55 10.18
C ARG A 161 20.38 -6.48 10.99
N GLY A 162 21.46 -7.11 10.53
CA GLY A 162 22.78 -7.02 11.16
C GLY A 162 23.64 -5.85 10.66
N LYS A 163 23.30 -5.23 9.53
CA LYS A 163 24.13 -4.18 8.89
C LYS A 163 23.75 -2.77 9.34
N GLY A 164 24.07 -2.37 10.57
CA GLY A 164 23.71 -1.02 11.06
C GLY A 164 24.37 -0.58 12.36
N LYS A 165 24.35 0.75 12.57
CA LYS A 165 24.80 1.47 13.79
C LYS A 165 23.98 1.06 15.02
N ASP A 166 24.39 1.45 16.23
CA ASP A 166 23.65 1.21 17.47
C ASP A 166 22.19 1.68 17.41
N ASN A 167 21.34 1.10 18.27
CA ASN A 167 19.93 1.47 18.33
C ASN A 167 19.81 2.99 18.57
N PRO A 168 18.98 3.71 17.78
CA PRO A 168 18.75 5.13 18.01
C PRO A 168 18.21 5.37 19.43
N THR A 169 18.81 6.32 20.15
CA THR A 169 18.40 6.68 21.52
C THR A 169 17.36 7.79 21.57
N LYS A 170 17.03 8.41 20.42
CA LYS A 170 16.07 9.51 20.34
C LYS A 170 14.64 9.04 20.64
N ASN A 171 13.79 9.99 21.00
CA ASN A 171 12.35 9.77 21.13
C ASN A 171 11.73 9.38 19.78
N LEU A 172 10.67 8.55 19.80
CA LEU A 172 10.00 8.07 18.59
C LEU A 172 9.54 9.21 17.67
N SER A 173 9.14 10.35 18.23
CA SER A 173 8.72 11.54 17.48
C SER A 173 9.81 12.20 16.65
N GLU A 174 11.08 11.92 16.94
CA GLU A 174 12.25 12.52 16.29
C GLU A 174 12.93 11.56 15.31
N LEU A 175 12.51 10.28 15.29
CA LEU A 175 13.08 9.27 14.43
C LEU A 175 12.59 9.45 12.98
N SER A 176 13.51 9.29 12.04
CA SER A 176 13.18 9.01 10.65
C SER A 176 12.59 7.61 10.51
N GLU A 177 11.88 7.33 9.40
CA GLU A 177 11.33 6.00 9.12
C GLU A 177 12.41 4.92 9.13
N THR A 178 13.57 5.17 8.52
CA THR A 178 14.71 4.25 8.57
C THR A 178 15.22 4.01 9.99
N GLU A 179 15.26 5.02 10.86
CA GLU A 179 15.63 4.82 12.27
C GLU A 179 14.56 4.02 13.04
N ILE A 180 13.27 4.20 12.72
CA ILE A 180 12.17 3.39 13.28
C ILE A 180 12.32 1.94 12.85
N GLU A 181 12.54 1.66 11.55
CA GLU A 181 12.80 0.29 11.05
C GLU A 181 13.93 -0.38 11.83
N TRP A 182 15.05 0.33 12.00
CA TRP A 182 16.21 -0.18 12.75
C TRP A 182 15.86 -0.53 14.18
N ARG A 183 15.17 0.38 14.87
CA ARG A 183 14.75 0.22 16.26
C ARG A 183 13.79 -0.96 16.45
N LEU A 184 12.97 -1.28 15.45
CA LEU A 184 11.99 -2.37 15.49
C LEU A 184 12.53 -3.73 15.02
N CYS A 185 13.58 -3.78 14.20
CA CYS A 185 14.14 -5.04 13.73
C CYS A 185 15.40 -5.48 14.50
N LYS A 186 16.16 -4.55 15.08
CA LYS A 186 17.34 -4.85 15.88
C LYS A 186 16.89 -5.28 17.28
N GLY A 187 17.57 -6.27 17.85
CA GLY A 187 17.15 -6.87 19.13
C GLY A 187 16.94 -5.85 20.25
N GLY A 188 16.16 -6.24 21.26
CA GLY A 188 15.82 -5.41 22.42
C GLY A 188 14.31 -5.21 22.59
N ALA A 189 13.96 -4.44 23.63
CA ALA A 189 12.57 -4.33 24.12
C ALA A 189 11.55 -3.86 23.07
N ASP A 190 11.96 -3.04 22.10
CA ASP A 190 11.06 -2.50 21.07
C ASP A 190 10.73 -3.53 19.99
N LYS A 191 11.72 -4.33 19.57
CA LYS A 191 11.48 -5.53 18.74
C LYS A 191 10.59 -6.51 19.50
N ASP A 192 10.90 -6.80 20.76
CA ASP A 192 10.15 -7.75 21.57
C ASP A 192 8.69 -7.30 21.77
N CYS A 193 8.47 -5.99 21.90
CA CYS A 193 7.14 -5.39 21.92
C CYS A 193 6.38 -5.65 20.61
N LEU A 194 7.01 -5.43 19.45
CA LEU A 194 6.37 -5.66 18.16
C LEU A 194 6.04 -7.16 17.97
N VAL A 195 7.02 -8.02 18.26
CA VAL A 195 6.89 -9.49 18.22
C VAL A 195 5.71 -9.97 19.07
N SER A 196 5.63 -9.50 20.31
CA SER A 196 4.55 -9.89 21.23
C SER A 196 3.19 -9.36 20.79
N SER A 197 3.14 -8.14 20.25
CA SER A 197 1.88 -7.48 19.87
C SER A 197 1.20 -8.14 18.66
N PHE A 198 1.99 -8.73 17.77
CA PHE A 198 1.50 -9.35 16.53
C PHE A 198 1.69 -10.87 16.48
N ASN A 199 2.23 -11.48 17.54
CA ASN A 199 2.56 -12.90 17.63
C ASN A 199 3.40 -13.38 16.42
N THR A 200 4.53 -12.71 16.20
CA THR A 200 5.43 -13.01 15.08
C THR A 200 6.69 -13.74 15.54
N GLY A 201 7.42 -14.33 14.60
CA GLY A 201 8.82 -14.66 14.77
C GLY A 201 9.70 -13.43 14.62
N ASP A 202 10.90 -13.65 14.09
CA ASP A 202 11.88 -12.60 13.86
C ASP A 202 11.40 -11.52 12.87
N ILE A 203 11.65 -10.26 13.22
CA ILE A 203 11.38 -9.10 12.36
C ILE A 203 12.57 -8.86 11.44
N TYR A 204 12.29 -8.76 10.15
CA TYR A 204 13.25 -8.41 9.11
C TYR A 204 12.86 -7.08 8.48
N ARG A 205 13.84 -6.36 7.95
CA ARG A 205 13.63 -5.07 7.30
C ARG A 205 13.90 -5.12 5.81
N GLN A 206 13.29 -4.20 5.09
CA GLN A 206 13.55 -3.94 3.67
C GLN A 206 13.37 -5.19 2.81
N PHE A 207 12.21 -5.84 2.94
CA PHE A 207 11.87 -7.02 2.14
C PHE A 207 11.68 -6.64 0.66
N PRO A 208 12.35 -7.33 -0.28
CA PRO A 208 12.37 -6.94 -1.69
C PRO A 208 10.97 -6.99 -2.34
N ALA A 209 10.54 -5.86 -2.90
CA ALA A 209 9.24 -5.74 -3.56
C ALA A 209 9.32 -5.14 -4.97
N CYS A 210 10.53 -4.94 -5.52
CA CYS A 210 10.72 -4.48 -6.88
C CYS A 210 10.61 -5.66 -7.85
N VAL A 211 9.96 -5.44 -9.00
CA VAL A 211 9.69 -6.49 -9.99
C VAL A 211 10.36 -6.17 -11.32
N PHE A 212 10.92 -7.22 -11.92
CA PHE A 212 11.71 -7.21 -13.14
C PHE A 212 11.14 -8.20 -14.16
N HIS A 213 11.29 -7.90 -15.45
CA HIS A 213 11.08 -8.89 -16.50
C HIS A 213 12.36 -9.70 -16.76
N ASP A 214 12.24 -11.02 -16.83
CA ASP A 214 13.29 -12.03 -17.04
C ASP A 214 14.41 -12.11 -15.99
N ALA A 215 15.14 -11.02 -15.78
CA ALA A 215 16.34 -10.93 -14.96
C ALA A 215 16.38 -9.63 -14.14
N VAL A 216 17.03 -9.67 -12.97
CA VAL A 216 17.21 -8.52 -12.06
C VAL A 216 18.28 -7.56 -12.59
N LEU A 217 17.94 -6.85 -13.65
CA LEU A 217 18.76 -5.83 -14.31
C LEU A 217 18.06 -4.48 -14.32
N ASP A 218 18.84 -3.41 -14.37
CA ASP A 218 18.32 -2.05 -14.31
C ASP A 218 17.30 -1.74 -15.40
N ASP A 219 17.54 -2.20 -16.62
CA ASP A 219 16.64 -2.01 -17.77
C ASP A 219 15.42 -2.91 -17.75
N ASN A 220 15.42 -3.88 -16.84
CA ASN A 220 14.33 -4.82 -16.67
C ASN A 220 13.34 -4.44 -15.57
N ALA A 221 13.67 -3.44 -14.74
CA ALA A 221 12.80 -2.98 -13.67
C ALA A 221 11.50 -2.37 -14.23
N LEU A 222 10.36 -2.94 -13.84
CA LEU A 222 9.03 -2.48 -14.28
C LEU A 222 8.57 -1.24 -13.52
N PHE A 223 8.97 -1.12 -12.26
CA PHE A 223 8.55 -0.07 -11.33
C PHE A 223 9.75 0.76 -10.84
N PRO A 224 9.52 1.97 -10.30
CA PRO A 224 10.60 2.85 -9.89
C PRO A 224 11.19 2.39 -8.57
N GLY A 225 12.43 2.77 -8.32
CA GLY A 225 13.14 2.38 -7.10
C GLY A 225 13.55 0.91 -7.13
N LYS A 226 14.70 0.61 -7.72
CA LYS A 226 15.30 -0.74 -7.82
C LYS A 226 15.48 -1.45 -6.46
N LYS A 227 15.40 -0.68 -5.37
CA LYS A 227 15.48 -1.09 -3.98
C LYS A 227 14.16 -0.88 -3.23
N ALA A 228 13.04 -0.79 -3.96
CA ALA A 228 11.72 -0.72 -3.35
C ALA A 228 11.53 -1.97 -2.51
N CYS A 229 11.17 -1.75 -1.26
CA CYS A 229 11.04 -2.79 -0.28
C CYS A 229 9.84 -2.49 0.62
N VAL A 230 9.23 -3.55 1.14
CA VAL A 230 8.35 -3.44 2.31
C VAL A 230 9.24 -3.14 3.51
N ASP A 231 8.84 -2.17 4.33
CA ASP A 231 9.66 -1.67 5.44
C ASP A 231 10.04 -2.77 6.42
N LEU A 232 9.06 -3.51 6.95
CA LEU A 232 9.28 -4.67 7.82
C LEU A 232 8.43 -5.86 7.41
N VAL A 233 8.96 -7.07 7.65
CA VAL A 233 8.25 -8.33 7.47
C VAL A 233 8.57 -9.32 8.57
N ALA A 234 7.67 -10.26 8.81
CA ALA A 234 7.89 -11.37 9.72
C ALA A 234 6.97 -12.53 9.40
N ASP A 235 7.39 -13.75 9.75
CA ASP A 235 6.46 -14.87 9.85
C ASP A 235 5.65 -14.79 11.13
N SER A 236 4.41 -15.28 11.13
CA SER A 236 3.70 -15.55 12.38
C SER A 236 4.40 -16.65 13.18
N GLY A 237 4.13 -16.73 14.48
CA GLY A 237 4.69 -17.79 15.33
C GLY A 237 4.34 -19.22 14.89
N ASP A 238 3.24 -19.40 14.15
CA ASP A 238 2.84 -20.68 13.55
C ASP A 238 3.36 -20.87 12.10
N GLU A 239 4.11 -19.90 11.59
CA GLU A 239 4.67 -19.82 10.24
C GLU A 239 3.66 -19.94 9.07
N LYS A 240 2.35 -19.93 9.33
CA LYS A 240 1.32 -20.02 8.27
C LYS A 240 0.95 -18.67 7.68
N SER A 241 1.18 -17.60 8.44
CA SER A 241 0.89 -16.23 8.01
C SER A 241 2.18 -15.45 7.81
N PHE A 242 2.15 -14.53 6.85
CA PHE A 242 3.24 -13.60 6.59
C PHE A 242 2.77 -12.18 6.90
N TRP A 243 3.46 -11.52 7.82
CA TRP A 243 3.22 -10.13 8.17
C TRP A 243 4.05 -9.21 7.29
N ILE A 244 3.40 -8.18 6.76
CA ILE A 244 4.05 -7.04 6.12
C ILE A 244 3.62 -5.77 6.85
N PHE A 245 4.58 -4.90 7.17
CA PHE A 245 4.31 -3.63 7.83
C PHE A 245 4.81 -2.48 6.95
N GLU A 246 3.94 -1.50 6.76
CA GLU A 246 4.28 -0.23 6.14
C GLU A 246 4.35 0.84 7.21
N LEU A 247 5.50 1.50 7.32
CA LEU A 247 5.78 2.47 8.36
C LEU A 247 5.53 3.90 7.89
N LYS A 248 5.17 4.77 8.83
CA LYS A 248 5.38 6.21 8.69
C LYS A 248 5.91 6.80 9.98
N LYS A 249 6.78 7.82 9.86
CA LYS A 249 7.21 8.60 11.03
C LYS A 249 6.13 9.56 11.49
N LYS A 250 6.25 10.03 12.74
CA LYS A 250 5.35 11.03 13.31
C LYS A 250 5.22 12.26 12.42
N GLY A 251 3.99 12.70 12.19
CA GLY A 251 3.65 13.85 11.36
C GLY A 251 3.75 13.60 9.85
N ASN A 252 4.26 12.44 9.41
CA ASN A 252 4.21 12.03 8.01
C ASN A 252 2.92 11.24 7.76
N THR A 253 1.81 11.94 7.58
CA THR A 253 0.49 11.32 7.51
C THR A 253 -0.17 11.39 6.12
N PRO A 254 0.50 11.11 4.98
CA PRO A 254 -0.16 11.10 3.69
C PRO A 254 -1.11 9.90 3.57
N LEU A 255 -2.17 10.04 2.79
CA LEU A 255 -3.10 8.95 2.48
C LEU A 255 -2.45 7.89 1.57
N GLY A 256 -1.36 8.24 0.90
CA GLY A 256 -0.61 7.34 0.02
C GLY A 256 -0.01 6.11 0.70
N ILE A 257 0.08 6.07 2.03
CA ILE A 257 0.40 4.83 2.77
C ILE A 257 -0.57 3.69 2.41
N LEU A 258 -1.86 4.01 2.16
CA LEU A 258 -2.86 3.03 1.71
C LEU A 258 -2.49 2.45 0.35
N SER A 259 -2.22 3.31 -0.63
CA SER A 259 -1.84 2.90 -1.97
C SER A 259 -0.56 2.07 -1.98
N GLU A 260 0.37 2.41 -1.10
CA GLU A 260 1.64 1.72 -0.95
C GLU A 260 1.49 0.31 -0.36
N LEU A 261 0.83 0.19 0.79
CA LEU A 261 0.61 -1.12 1.40
C LEU A 261 -0.26 -2.02 0.51
N LEU A 262 -1.25 -1.46 -0.19
CA LEU A 262 -2.07 -2.20 -1.15
C LEU A 262 -1.23 -2.71 -2.33
N PHE A 263 -0.33 -1.88 -2.87
CA PHE A 263 0.61 -2.27 -3.91
C PHE A 263 1.52 -3.42 -3.43
N TYR A 264 2.14 -3.28 -2.27
CA TYR A 264 3.01 -4.32 -1.72
C TYR A 264 2.27 -5.62 -1.43
N THR A 265 1.06 -5.53 -0.90
CA THR A 265 0.19 -6.70 -0.67
C THR A 265 -0.06 -7.46 -1.97
N ALA A 266 -0.36 -6.76 -3.07
CA ALA A 266 -0.61 -7.37 -4.36
C ALA A 266 0.64 -8.12 -4.90
N ILE A 267 1.82 -7.49 -4.79
CA ILE A 267 3.09 -8.09 -5.22
C ILE A 267 3.44 -9.32 -4.37
N VAL A 268 3.38 -9.21 -3.04
CA VAL A 268 3.69 -10.32 -2.11
C VAL A 268 2.73 -11.48 -2.31
N ARG A 269 1.46 -11.20 -2.60
CA ARG A 269 0.47 -12.23 -2.93
C ARG A 269 0.81 -12.97 -4.22
N ASP A 270 1.27 -12.28 -5.25
CA ASP A 270 1.75 -12.90 -6.48
C ASP A 270 3.07 -13.66 -6.27
N MET A 271 3.93 -13.24 -5.33
CA MET A 271 5.11 -14.02 -4.93
C MET A 271 4.72 -15.33 -4.25
N ILE A 272 3.77 -15.30 -3.30
CA ILE A 272 3.25 -16.50 -2.62
C ILE A 272 2.63 -17.47 -3.64
N ALA A 273 1.88 -16.94 -4.61
CA ALA A 273 1.26 -17.72 -5.68
C ALA A 273 2.26 -18.22 -6.75
N GLY A 274 3.56 -17.88 -6.65
CA GLY A 274 4.60 -18.29 -7.59
C GLY A 274 4.57 -17.53 -8.93
N HIS A 275 3.74 -16.50 -9.08
CA HIS A 275 3.69 -15.66 -10.28
C HIS A 275 4.87 -14.69 -10.40
N VAL A 276 5.46 -14.33 -9.26
CA VAL A 276 6.72 -13.57 -9.21
C VAL A 276 7.79 -14.46 -8.59
N ARG A 277 8.82 -14.80 -9.38
CA ARG A 277 9.92 -15.64 -8.90
C ARG A 277 10.72 -14.90 -7.83
N THR A 278 10.97 -15.60 -6.73
CA THR A 278 11.77 -15.13 -5.60
C THR A 278 13.15 -15.75 -5.64
N GLN A 279 14.09 -15.16 -4.88
CA GLN A 279 15.48 -15.60 -4.84
C GLN A 279 15.99 -15.51 -3.41
N LYS A 280 16.98 -16.34 -3.09
CA LYS A 280 17.65 -16.28 -1.79
C LYS A 280 18.37 -14.94 -1.64
N PRO A 281 18.38 -14.35 -0.42
CA PRO A 281 19.08 -13.11 -0.18
C PRO A 281 20.59 -13.33 -0.24
N SER A 282 21.31 -12.26 -0.57
CA SER A 282 22.78 -12.24 -0.50
C SER A 282 23.32 -12.05 0.92
N ASP A 283 22.44 -11.69 1.85
CA ASP A 283 22.74 -11.36 3.23
C ASP A 283 21.88 -12.26 4.13
N LYS A 284 22.52 -13.01 5.03
CA LYS A 284 21.84 -13.95 5.95
C LYS A 284 20.88 -13.26 6.93
N ASP A 285 21.07 -11.96 7.14
CA ASP A 285 20.24 -11.15 8.03
C ASP A 285 19.05 -10.52 7.30
N CYS A 286 18.85 -10.82 6.01
CA CYS A 286 17.61 -10.55 5.28
C CYS A 286 16.66 -11.75 5.37
N TYR A 287 15.36 -11.47 5.24
CA TYR A 287 14.38 -12.55 5.10
C TYR A 287 14.62 -13.33 3.81
N ASP A 288 14.54 -14.66 3.87
CA ASP A 288 14.62 -15.52 2.70
C ASP A 288 13.28 -15.57 1.97
N SER A 289 13.13 -14.74 0.93
CA SER A 289 11.91 -14.66 0.12
C SER A 289 11.49 -16.00 -0.51
N THR A 290 12.39 -16.97 -0.65
CA THR A 290 12.04 -18.32 -1.14
C THR A 290 11.18 -19.12 -0.16
N ASN A 291 11.09 -18.69 1.11
CA ASN A 291 10.19 -19.27 2.10
C ASN A 291 8.72 -18.87 1.91
N LEU A 292 8.41 -17.83 1.12
CA LEU A 292 7.02 -17.42 0.85
C LEU A 292 6.22 -18.47 0.07
N VAL A 293 6.84 -19.04 -0.97
CA VAL A 293 6.20 -19.99 -1.90
C VAL A 293 5.87 -21.30 -1.21
N LYS A 294 6.47 -21.57 -0.04
CA LYS A 294 6.43 -22.90 0.56
C LYS A 294 5.20 -23.18 1.39
N ASN A 295 4.55 -22.22 2.09
CA ASN A 295 3.49 -22.56 3.07
C ASN A 295 2.60 -21.38 3.54
N LYS A 296 2.60 -20.20 2.89
CA LYS A 296 1.87 -19.04 3.43
C LYS A 296 0.41 -19.03 2.99
N GLU A 297 -0.49 -19.24 3.93
CA GLU A 297 -1.95 -19.26 3.72
C GLU A 297 -2.57 -17.86 3.86
N ARG A 298 -1.88 -16.94 4.53
CA ARG A 298 -2.37 -15.60 4.86
C ARG A 298 -1.29 -14.54 4.80
N ILE A 299 -1.66 -13.35 4.33
CA ILE A 299 -0.91 -12.10 4.52
C ILE A 299 -1.64 -11.26 5.56
N ASN A 300 -0.92 -10.79 6.57
CA ASN A 300 -1.39 -9.74 7.46
C ASN A 300 -0.66 -8.44 7.09
N ALA A 301 -1.38 -7.50 6.50
CA ALA A 301 -0.85 -6.23 6.02
C ALA A 301 -1.16 -5.12 7.04
N CYS A 302 -0.14 -4.55 7.67
CA CYS A 302 -0.33 -3.61 8.77
C CYS A 302 0.16 -2.19 8.41
N PHE A 303 -0.73 -1.22 8.53
CA PHE A 303 -0.37 0.18 8.64
C PHE A 303 0.17 0.42 10.05
N LEU A 304 1.44 0.83 10.18
CA LEU A 304 2.09 1.01 11.49
C LEU A 304 2.76 2.39 11.57
N ALA A 305 2.18 3.31 12.35
CA ALA A 305 2.71 4.67 12.48
C ALA A 305 2.30 5.31 13.81
N PRO A 306 2.99 6.36 14.28
CA PRO A 306 2.55 7.14 15.45
C PRO A 306 1.23 7.89 15.21
N ASP A 307 1.01 8.32 13.97
CA ASP A 307 -0.18 9.02 13.53
C ASP A 307 -0.49 8.68 12.07
N PHE A 308 -1.76 8.80 11.69
CA PHE A 308 -2.23 8.49 10.34
C PHE A 308 -2.99 9.67 9.75
N HIS A 309 -3.16 9.64 8.43
CA HIS A 309 -4.07 10.56 7.76
C HIS A 309 -5.45 10.48 8.44
N PRO A 310 -6.12 11.61 8.76
CA PRO A 310 -7.38 11.59 9.51
C PRO A 310 -8.49 10.78 8.82
N LEU A 311 -8.41 10.62 7.50
CA LEU A 311 -9.37 9.83 6.72
C LEU A 311 -9.01 8.34 6.58
N LEU A 312 -7.83 7.89 7.03
CA LEU A 312 -7.50 6.47 7.07
C LEU A 312 -8.08 5.84 8.34
N ILE A 313 -9.34 5.43 8.27
CA ILE A 313 -10.14 4.97 9.42
C ILE A 313 -10.78 3.60 9.17
N GLU A 314 -11.33 2.99 10.22
CA GLU A 314 -11.83 1.60 10.18
C GLU A 314 -12.77 1.27 9.03
N PRO A 315 -13.75 2.11 8.63
CA PRO A 315 -14.58 1.80 7.45
C PRO A 315 -13.78 1.56 6.16
N ILE A 316 -12.66 2.26 5.97
CA ILE A 316 -11.77 2.03 4.82
C ILE A 316 -11.05 0.68 4.95
N ILE A 317 -10.53 0.37 6.14
CA ILE A 317 -9.84 -0.90 6.42
C ILE A 317 -10.80 -2.08 6.24
N ASN A 318 -12.02 -1.97 6.76
CA ASN A 318 -13.08 -2.96 6.59
C ASN A 318 -13.42 -3.18 5.12
N ARG A 319 -13.49 -2.11 4.31
CA ARG A 319 -13.72 -2.24 2.88
C ARG A 319 -12.60 -3.02 2.17
N LEU A 320 -11.33 -2.79 2.53
CA LEU A 320 -10.21 -3.57 2.02
C LEU A 320 -10.37 -5.06 2.42
N ASN A 321 -10.66 -5.33 3.69
CA ASN A 321 -10.82 -6.70 4.21
C ASN A 321 -11.96 -7.46 3.51
N VAL A 322 -13.10 -6.82 3.31
CA VAL A 322 -14.22 -7.42 2.55
C VAL A 322 -13.82 -7.72 1.11
N ALA A 323 -13.16 -6.79 0.43
CA ALA A 323 -12.74 -6.99 -0.95
C ALA A 323 -11.73 -8.14 -1.11
N PHE A 324 -10.78 -8.26 -0.19
CA PHE A 324 -9.80 -9.36 -0.21
C PHE A 324 -10.39 -10.71 0.20
N ALA A 325 -11.39 -10.73 1.09
CA ALA A 325 -12.13 -11.95 1.40
C ALA A 325 -12.90 -12.46 0.16
N GLN A 326 -13.50 -11.55 -0.63
CA GLN A 326 -14.12 -11.90 -1.92
C GLN A 326 -13.08 -12.36 -2.94
N LEU A 327 -11.95 -11.66 -3.04
CA LEU A 327 -10.85 -12.02 -3.94
C LEU A 327 -10.34 -13.44 -3.68
N LYS A 328 -10.12 -13.82 -2.41
CA LYS A 328 -9.73 -15.17 -1.99
C LYS A 328 -10.74 -16.23 -2.46
N LYS A 329 -12.04 -15.98 -2.32
CA LYS A 329 -13.07 -16.92 -2.80
C LYS A 329 -13.00 -17.12 -4.32
N ARG A 330 -12.64 -16.07 -5.06
CA ARG A 330 -12.60 -16.08 -6.53
C ARG A 330 -11.38 -16.82 -7.09
N ASP A 331 -10.18 -16.52 -6.60
CA ASP A 331 -8.93 -17.02 -7.19
C ASP A 331 -8.24 -18.11 -6.36
N ASN A 332 -8.76 -18.40 -5.18
CA ASN A 332 -8.25 -19.40 -4.25
C ASN A 332 -6.78 -19.24 -3.83
N LEU A 333 -6.18 -18.04 -3.92
CA LEU A 333 -4.79 -17.81 -3.47
C LEU A 333 -4.71 -17.59 -1.94
N CYS A 334 -3.69 -16.94 -1.39
CA CYS A 334 -3.65 -16.68 0.05
C CYS A 334 -4.73 -15.66 0.49
N SER A 335 -5.19 -15.80 1.74
CA SER A 335 -6.05 -14.82 2.40
C SER A 335 -5.27 -13.56 2.75
N VAL A 336 -5.94 -12.41 2.86
CA VAL A 336 -5.30 -11.15 3.22
C VAL A 336 -6.18 -10.42 4.23
N VAL A 337 -5.55 -9.91 5.29
CA VAL A 337 -6.21 -9.07 6.30
C VAL A 337 -5.37 -7.82 6.51
N PHE A 338 -6.00 -6.66 6.38
CA PHE A 338 -5.44 -5.35 6.69
C PHE A 338 -5.70 -5.00 8.14
N HIS A 339 -4.65 -4.47 8.77
CA HIS A 339 -4.61 -4.03 10.16
C HIS A 339 -4.16 -2.58 10.22
N LYS A 340 -4.58 -1.88 11.26
CA LYS A 340 -4.08 -0.55 11.59
C LYS A 340 -3.59 -0.55 13.04
N ALA A 341 -2.36 -0.09 13.24
CA ALA A 341 -1.76 -0.06 14.56
C ALA A 341 -1.00 1.25 14.79
N ILE A 342 -1.16 1.80 15.99
CA ILE A 342 -0.48 2.99 16.45
C ILE A 342 0.77 2.58 17.21
N LEU A 343 1.89 3.15 16.81
CA LEU A 343 3.19 3.03 17.46
C LEU A 343 3.39 4.21 18.42
N ASP A 344 3.45 3.98 19.72
CA ASP A 344 3.57 5.06 20.70
C ASP A 344 4.51 4.68 21.85
N ILE A 345 4.87 5.68 22.66
CA ILE A 345 5.77 5.53 23.81
C ILE A 345 4.99 5.85 25.09
N ASP A 346 5.09 4.99 26.08
CA ASP A 346 4.48 5.22 27.39
C ASP A 346 5.24 6.27 28.21
N LYS A 347 4.70 6.63 29.39
CA LYS A 347 5.32 7.63 30.28
C LYS A 347 6.72 7.23 30.79
N LYS A 348 7.10 5.96 30.65
CA LYS A 348 8.39 5.41 31.08
C LYS A 348 9.37 5.25 29.91
N GLY A 349 9.02 5.72 28.71
CA GLY A 349 9.87 5.62 27.53
C GLY A 349 9.79 4.26 26.81
N LYS A 350 8.87 3.38 27.22
CA LYS A 350 8.71 2.05 26.61
C LYS A 350 7.76 2.12 25.42
N LEU A 351 8.16 1.51 24.31
CA LEU A 351 7.29 1.34 23.15
C LEU A 351 6.08 0.47 23.51
N PHE A 352 4.91 0.87 23.02
CA PHE A 352 3.74 0.01 22.96
C PHE A 352 3.05 0.14 21.61
N VAL A 353 2.38 -0.93 21.21
CA VAL A 353 1.54 -0.96 20.02
C VAL A 353 0.09 -1.02 20.46
N SER A 354 -0.73 -0.11 19.96
CA SER A 354 -2.18 -0.18 20.12
C SER A 354 -2.81 -0.45 18.75
N SER A 355 -3.41 -1.61 18.60
CA SER A 355 -4.08 -2.04 17.39
C SER A 355 -5.59 -1.99 17.56
N SER A 356 -6.28 -1.55 16.52
CA SER A 356 -7.68 -1.89 16.31
C SER A 356 -7.72 -3.24 15.60
N PHE A 357 -7.62 -4.33 16.35
CA PHE A 357 -7.92 -5.64 15.77
C PHE A 357 -9.44 -5.70 15.56
N THR A 358 -9.88 -5.66 14.31
CA THR A 358 -11.21 -6.14 13.94
C THR A 358 -11.20 -7.66 14.18
N GLN A 359 -11.95 -8.10 15.20
CA GLN A 359 -12.22 -9.53 15.45
C GLN A 359 -12.92 -10.18 14.27
#